data_AF-A0A167ZKQ8-F1
#
_entry.id   AF-A0A167ZKQ8-F1
#
_cell.length_a   1.000
_cell.length_b   1.000
_cell.length_c   1.000
_cell.angle_alpha   90.00
_cell.angle_beta   90.00
_cell.angle_gamma   90.00
#
_symmetry.space_group_name_H-M   'P 1'
#
loop_
_entity.id
_entity.type
_entity.pdbx_description
1 polymer ?
#
loop_
_entity_poly.entity_id
_entity_poly.type
_entity_poly.pdbx_seq_one_letter_code
_entity_poly.pdbx_strand_id
1 'polypeptide(L)'
;MSTTTLLITGATGYIGGSILSNLFESSNPHVKALRISTLVRKQEQADLLKAKGFNGIVFSGLDDTAAASAIIRGLADRQKATGNKSVLTHTSGTSSIGDRPITRRYTETRVFDDVQAYLRAREDFEDSFVLEWNYLAKES
;
A
#
# COMPACT_ATOMS: atom_id res chain seq x y z
N MET A 1 -1.90 -12.45 -24.56
CA MET A 1 -2.89 -11.78 -23.67
C MET A 1 -2.20 -10.57 -23.03
N SER A 2 -2.80 -9.38 -23.10
CA SER A 2 -2.22 -8.18 -22.47
C SER A 2 -2.30 -8.29 -20.95
N THR A 3 -1.17 -8.20 -20.25
CA THR A 3 -1.12 -8.21 -18.78
C THR A 3 -1.45 -6.81 -18.27
N THR A 4 -2.27 -6.69 -17.23
CA THR A 4 -2.49 -5.38 -16.59
C THR A 4 -1.49 -5.18 -15.45
N THR A 5 -0.85 -4.01 -15.43
CA THR A 5 0.10 -3.60 -14.40
C THR A 5 -0.58 -2.61 -13.47
N LEU A 6 -0.41 -2.80 -12.16
CA LEU A 6 -0.98 -1.95 -11.13
C LEU A 6 0.15 -1.37 -10.27
N LEU A 7 0.23 -0.05 -10.21
CA LEU A 7 1.11 0.68 -9.29
C LEU A 7 0.28 1.25 -8.15
N ILE A 8 0.64 0.94 -6.90
CA ILE A 8 -0.05 1.42 -5.70
C ILE A 8 0.89 2.30 -4.90
N THR A 9 0.46 3.50 -4.53
CA THR A 9 1.20 4.37 -3.60
C THR A 9 0.55 4.35 -2.23
N GLY A 10 1.33 4.41 -1.15
CA GLY A 10 0.76 4.33 0.20
C GLY A 10 0.37 2.91 0.61
N ALA A 11 1.00 1.90 0.00
CA ALA A 11 0.73 0.48 0.25
C ALA A 11 1.07 0.02 1.67
N THR A 12 1.88 0.78 2.41
CA THR A 12 2.19 0.53 3.83
C THR A 12 1.25 1.26 4.78
N GLY A 13 0.37 2.13 4.26
CA GLY A 13 -0.66 2.77 5.05
C GLY A 13 -1.85 1.83 5.25
N TYR A 14 -2.79 2.21 6.12
CA TYR A 14 -3.93 1.36 6.44
C TYR A 14 -4.81 1.07 5.22
N ILE A 15 -5.24 2.10 4.49
CA ILE A 15 -6.08 1.96 3.29
C ILE A 15 -5.33 1.19 2.19
N GLY A 16 -4.11 1.63 1.84
CA GLY A 16 -3.32 1.00 0.78
C GLY A 16 -2.91 -0.44 1.10
N GLY A 17 -2.62 -0.72 2.38
CA GLY A 17 -2.32 -2.06 2.88
C GLY A 17 -3.53 -2.98 2.82
N SER A 18 -4.72 -2.51 3.24
CA SER A 18 -5.97 -3.26 3.11
C SER A 18 -6.31 -3.56 1.65
N ILE A 19 -6.08 -2.61 0.72
CA ILE A 19 -6.23 -2.87 -0.72
C ILE A 19 -5.28 -3.99 -1.15
N LEU A 20 -4.00 -3.91 -0.76
CA LEU A 20 -3.01 -4.91 -1.14
C LEU A 20 -3.34 -6.30 -0.61
N SER A 21 -3.76 -6.41 0.66
CA SER A 21 -4.18 -7.68 1.26
C SER A 21 -5.41 -8.27 0.57
N ASN A 22 -6.44 -7.46 0.30
CA ASN A 22 -7.62 -7.94 -0.43
C ASN A 22 -7.28 -8.40 -1.85
N LEU A 23 -6.37 -7.70 -2.55
CA LEU A 23 -5.90 -8.12 -3.87
C LEU A 23 -5.11 -9.44 -3.80
N PHE A 24 -4.31 -9.62 -2.75
CA PHE A 24 -3.55 -10.85 -2.52
C PHE A 24 -4.43 -12.06 -2.24
N GLU A 25 -5.42 -11.89 -1.37
CA GLU A 25 -6.33 -12.95 -0.94
C GLU A 25 -7.43 -13.26 -1.98
N SER A 26 -7.59 -12.40 -2.99
CA SER A 26 -8.63 -12.57 -4.01
C SER A 26 -8.45 -13.86 -4.81
N SER A 27 -9.53 -14.63 -4.94
CA SER A 27 -9.61 -15.80 -5.82
C SER A 27 -9.90 -15.44 -7.28
N ASN A 28 -10.11 -14.16 -7.60
CA ASN A 28 -10.46 -13.73 -8.95
C ASN A 28 -9.27 -13.92 -9.92
N PRO A 29 -9.41 -14.70 -11.01
CA PRO A 29 -8.34 -14.94 -11.98
C PRO A 29 -7.76 -13.66 -12.59
N HIS A 30 -8.59 -12.62 -12.80
CA HIS A 30 -8.15 -11.34 -13.34
C HIS A 30 -7.27 -10.56 -12.36
N VAL A 31 -7.53 -10.70 -11.04
CA VAL A 31 -6.73 -10.06 -9.99
C VAL A 31 -5.39 -10.77 -9.84
N LYS A 32 -5.38 -12.12 -9.86
CA LYS A 32 -4.14 -12.91 -9.81
C LYS A 32 -3.23 -12.70 -11.01
N ALA A 33 -3.80 -12.33 -12.17
CA ALA A 33 -3.03 -11.99 -13.36
C ALA A 33 -2.39 -10.58 -13.30
N LEU A 34 -2.71 -9.76 -12.29
CA LEU A 34 -2.14 -8.42 -12.15
C LEU A 34 -0.67 -8.48 -11.73
N ARG A 35 0.13 -7.63 -12.36
CA ARG A 35 1.49 -7.34 -11.89
C ARG A 35 1.45 -6.12 -10.98
N ILE A 36 1.54 -6.36 -9.67
CA ILE A 36 1.42 -5.32 -8.64
C ILE A 36 2.80 -4.82 -8.24
N SER A 37 3.00 -3.50 -8.30
CA SER A 37 4.14 -2.79 -7.77
C SER A 37 3.68 -1.74 -6.76
N THR A 38 4.52 -1.47 -5.77
CA THR A 38 4.19 -0.57 -4.65
C THR A 38 5.28 0.47 -4.48
N LEU A 39 4.90 1.72 -4.23
CA LEU A 39 5.83 2.78 -3.84
C LEU A 39 5.90 2.86 -2.31
N VAL A 40 7.11 2.75 -1.77
CA VAL A 40 7.40 2.80 -0.34
C VAL A 40 8.52 3.81 -0.06
N ARG A 41 8.59 4.32 1.17
CA ARG A 41 9.58 5.37 1.52
C ARG A 41 10.90 4.81 2.04
N LYS A 42 10.91 3.58 2.54
CA LYS A 42 12.09 2.93 3.14
C LYS A 42 12.43 1.62 2.42
N GLN A 43 13.71 1.30 2.36
CA GLN A 43 14.19 0.05 1.76
C GLN A 43 13.66 -1.19 2.50
N GLU A 44 13.63 -1.15 3.83
CA GLU A 44 13.07 -2.23 4.67
C GLU A 44 11.64 -2.60 4.26
N GLN A 45 10.80 -1.61 3.94
CA GLN A 45 9.42 -1.84 3.49
C GLN A 45 9.39 -2.51 2.11
N ALA A 46 10.32 -2.13 1.22
CA ALA A 46 10.42 -2.75 -0.10
C ALA A 46 10.83 -4.22 0.02
N ASP A 47 11.76 -4.52 0.92
CA ASP A 47 12.25 -5.88 1.18
C ASP A 47 11.15 -6.77 1.79
N LEU A 48 10.38 -6.24 2.75
CA LEU A 48 9.22 -6.94 3.33
C LEU A 48 8.14 -7.25 2.28
N LEU A 49 7.86 -6.30 1.38
CA LEU A 49 6.89 -6.50 0.31
C LEU A 49 7.40 -7.49 -0.75
N LYS A 50 8.71 -7.47 -1.03
CA LYS A 50 9.39 -8.42 -1.91
C LYS A 50 9.34 -9.84 -1.37
N ALA A 51 9.54 -10.02 -0.06
CA ALA A 51 9.37 -11.32 0.60
C ALA A 51 7.93 -11.87 0.47
N LYS A 52 6.93 -10.98 0.36
CA LYS A 52 5.52 -11.34 0.13
C LYS A 52 5.15 -11.50 -1.35
N GLY A 53 6.11 -11.39 -2.27
CA GLY A 53 5.89 -11.55 -3.72
C GLY A 53 5.46 -10.28 -4.45
N PHE A 54 5.47 -9.11 -3.79
CA PHE A 54 5.19 -7.82 -4.41
C PHE A 54 6.47 -7.08 -4.79
N ASN A 55 6.43 -6.29 -5.86
CA ASN A 55 7.56 -5.44 -6.20
C ASN A 55 7.51 -4.13 -5.41
N GLY A 56 8.40 -3.98 -4.42
CA GLY A 56 8.59 -2.74 -3.67
C GLY A 56 9.59 -1.82 -4.35
N ILE A 57 9.20 -0.58 -4.62
CA ILE A 57 10.05 0.46 -5.23
C ILE A 57 10.20 1.58 -4.20
N VAL A 58 11.44 1.86 -3.82
CA VAL A 58 11.74 2.96 -2.90
C VAL A 58 11.59 4.30 -3.63
N PHE A 59 10.84 5.20 -3.02
CA PHE A 59 10.53 6.51 -3.56
C PHE A 59 10.46 7.54 -2.43
N SER A 60 11.17 8.66 -2.57
CA SER A 60 11.39 9.64 -1.51
C SER A 60 10.13 10.39 -1.10
N GLY A 61 9.20 10.64 -2.01
CA GLY A 61 7.94 11.31 -1.69
C GLY A 61 7.24 11.90 -2.90
N LEU A 62 5.93 12.10 -2.78
CA LEU A 62 5.05 12.64 -3.83
C LEU A 62 4.74 14.12 -3.62
N ASP A 63 5.54 14.80 -2.80
CA ASP A 63 5.26 16.17 -2.32
C ASP A 63 5.51 17.23 -3.40
N ASP A 64 6.22 16.87 -4.48
CA ASP A 64 6.42 17.74 -5.65
C ASP A 64 5.71 17.19 -6.90
N THR A 65 5.08 18.12 -7.61
CA THR A 65 4.54 17.99 -8.97
C THR A 65 5.49 17.32 -9.97
N ALA A 66 6.80 17.55 -9.86
CA ALA A 66 7.79 16.93 -10.74
C ALA A 66 7.83 15.40 -10.56
N ALA A 67 7.82 14.94 -9.31
CA ALA A 67 7.79 13.53 -8.94
C ALA A 67 6.50 12.85 -9.41
N ALA A 68 5.34 13.47 -9.15
CA ALA A 68 4.05 12.95 -9.62
C ALA A 68 3.98 12.87 -11.15
N SER A 69 4.46 13.92 -11.84
CA SER A 69 4.51 13.96 -13.31
C SER A 69 5.41 12.87 -13.88
N ALA A 70 6.57 12.63 -13.27
CA ALA A 70 7.51 11.59 -13.70
C ALA A 70 6.87 10.19 -13.61
N ILE A 71 6.10 9.92 -12.56
CA ILE A 71 5.38 8.64 -12.40
C ILE A 71 4.34 8.45 -13.51
N ILE A 72 3.50 9.46 -13.75
CA ILE A 72 2.46 9.38 -14.78
C ILE A 72 3.10 9.18 -16.17
N ARG A 73 4.17 9.93 -16.47
CA ARG A 73 4.92 9.79 -17.73
C ARG A 73 5.54 8.40 -17.85
N GLY A 74 6.21 7.91 -16.82
CA GLY A 74 6.81 6.57 -16.81
C GLY A 74 5.78 5.45 -17.01
N LEU A 75 4.58 5.58 -16.43
CA LEU A 75 3.47 4.65 -16.67
C LEU A 75 2.98 4.71 -18.12
N ALA A 76 2.85 5.91 -18.69
CA ALA A 76 2.46 6.09 -20.09
C ALA A 76 3.50 5.50 -21.06
N ASP A 77 4.79 5.74 -20.81
CA ASP A 77 5.88 5.21 -21.63
C ASP A 77 5.96 3.69 -21.54
N ARG A 78 5.77 3.12 -20.34
CA ARG A 78 5.66 1.66 -20.15
C ARG A 78 4.48 1.07 -20.93
N GLN A 79 3.32 1.73 -20.89
CA GLN A 79 2.14 1.29 -21.64
C GLN A 79 2.40 1.31 -23.15
N LYS A 80 3.05 2.36 -23.68
CA LYS A 80 3.44 2.44 -25.09
C LYS A 80 4.44 1.33 -25.48
N ALA A 81 5.47 1.11 -24.65
CA ALA A 81 6.53 0.15 -24.93
C ALA A 81 6.06 -1.30 -24.86
N THR A 82 5.13 -1.62 -23.96
CA THR A 82 4.71 -3.00 -23.70
C THR A 82 3.34 -3.35 -24.28
N GLY A 83 2.56 -2.36 -24.71
CA GLY A 83 1.15 -2.53 -25.10
C GLY A 83 0.23 -2.93 -23.94
N ASN A 84 0.77 -3.04 -22.72
CA ASN A 84 0.04 -3.48 -21.53
C ASN A 84 -0.61 -2.29 -20.83
N LYS A 85 -1.84 -2.48 -20.34
CA LYS A 85 -2.53 -1.45 -19.56
C LYS A 85 -1.78 -1.19 -18.26
N SER A 86 -1.56 0.08 -17.95
CA SER A 86 -1.00 0.54 -16.68
C SER A 86 -2.06 1.30 -15.89
N VAL A 87 -2.22 0.94 -14.62
CA VAL A 87 -3.18 1.54 -13.70
C VAL A 87 -2.42 2.07 -12.47
N LEU A 88 -2.75 3.29 -12.04
CA LEU A 88 -2.23 3.91 -10.82
C LEU A 88 -3.36 4.01 -9.79
N THR A 89 -3.14 3.45 -8.61
CA THR A 89 -3.97 3.67 -7.43
C THR A 89 -3.18 4.51 -6.44
N HIS A 90 -3.58 5.77 -6.29
CA HIS A 90 -2.91 6.70 -5.38
C HIS A 90 -3.68 6.80 -4.06
N THR A 91 -3.16 6.15 -3.01
CA THR A 91 -3.70 6.26 -1.64
C THR A 91 -2.69 6.83 -0.65
N SER A 92 -1.63 7.50 -1.14
CA SER A 92 -0.68 8.19 -0.26
C SER A 92 -1.34 9.43 0.32
N GLY A 93 -1.19 9.67 1.62
CA GLY A 93 -1.82 10.82 2.30
C GLY A 93 -3.34 10.80 2.34
N THR A 94 -3.99 9.69 1.96
CA THR A 94 -5.45 9.55 2.00
C THR A 94 -5.90 9.29 3.43
N SER A 95 -6.67 10.22 4.02
CA SER A 95 -7.25 10.08 5.36
C SER A 95 -8.60 9.37 5.36
N SER A 96 -9.41 9.55 4.31
CA SER A 96 -10.73 8.93 4.20
C SER A 96 -10.99 8.43 2.78
N ILE A 97 -11.52 7.21 2.67
CA ILE A 97 -12.06 6.65 1.43
C ILE A 97 -13.53 6.29 1.67
N GLY A 98 -14.42 6.78 0.80
CA GLY A 98 -15.86 6.53 0.91
C GLY A 98 -16.39 5.93 -0.38
N ASP A 99 -17.19 4.88 -0.27
CA ASP A 99 -17.95 4.36 -1.40
C ASP A 99 -19.28 5.13 -1.49
N ARG A 100 -19.49 5.86 -2.58
CA ARG A 100 -20.79 6.47 -2.93
C ARG A 100 -21.26 5.89 -4.26
N PRO A 101 -21.78 4.66 -4.27
CA PRO A 101 -22.16 4.01 -5.51
C PRO A 101 -23.40 4.71 -6.08
N ILE A 102 -23.36 5.06 -7.38
CA ILE A 102 -24.51 5.61 -8.13
C ILE A 102 -25.75 4.72 -8.01
N THR A 103 -25.52 3.41 -7.84
CA THR A 103 -26.56 2.38 -7.68
C THR A 103 -27.28 2.44 -6.33
N ARG A 104 -26.84 3.30 -5.39
CA ARG A 104 -27.33 3.41 -3.99
C ARG A 104 -27.29 2.11 -3.19
N ARG A 105 -26.56 1.09 -3.67
CA ARG A 105 -26.33 -0.15 -2.94
C ARG A 105 -24.91 -0.17 -2.43
N TYR A 106 -24.77 -0.06 -1.13
CA TYR A 106 -23.50 -0.22 -0.45
C TYR A 106 -23.00 -1.65 -0.66
N THR A 107 -21.85 -1.80 -1.30
CA THR A 107 -21.30 -3.13 -1.61
C THR A 107 -20.39 -3.64 -0.48
N GLU A 108 -19.87 -2.74 0.36
CA GLU A 108 -18.92 -3.05 1.42
C GLU A 108 -19.26 -2.33 2.73
N THR A 109 -19.54 -3.06 3.80
CA THR A 109 -19.97 -2.47 5.09
C THR A 109 -18.81 -2.17 6.04
N ARG A 110 -17.59 -2.64 5.74
CA ARG A 110 -16.43 -2.45 6.61
C ARG A 110 -15.93 -1.00 6.58
N VAL A 111 -15.86 -0.37 7.76
CA VAL A 111 -15.22 0.94 7.96
C VAL A 111 -13.79 0.72 8.40
N PHE A 112 -12.87 1.34 7.68
CA PHE A 112 -11.45 1.34 7.97
C PHE A 112 -11.09 2.71 8.58
N ASP A 113 -10.85 2.75 9.90
CA ASP A 113 -10.46 3.94 10.68
C ASP A 113 -8.99 3.84 11.15
N ASP A 114 -8.23 4.93 11.03
CA ASP A 114 -6.82 5.04 11.37
C ASP A 114 -6.56 5.06 12.88
N VAL A 115 -7.57 5.38 13.71
CA VAL A 115 -7.48 5.32 15.17
C VAL A 115 -7.00 3.94 15.63
N GLN A 116 -7.52 2.86 15.05
CA GLN A 116 -7.19 1.50 15.47
C GLN A 116 -5.80 1.03 14.99
N ALA A 117 -5.26 1.59 13.91
CA ALA A 117 -3.91 1.30 13.44
C ALA A 117 -2.86 2.12 14.18
N TYR A 118 -3.16 3.39 14.48
CA TYR A 118 -2.35 4.25 15.34
C TYR A 118 -2.28 3.70 16.77
N LEU A 119 -3.42 3.30 17.34
CA LEU A 119 -3.46 2.71 18.69
C LEU A 119 -2.68 1.40 18.75
N ARG A 120 -2.79 0.50 17.76
CA ARG A 120 -1.95 -0.72 17.69
C ARG A 120 -0.46 -0.41 17.56
N ALA A 121 -0.07 0.52 16.69
CA ALA A 121 1.34 0.89 16.55
C ALA A 121 1.89 1.57 17.82
N ARG A 122 1.04 2.28 18.57
CA ARG A 122 1.38 2.86 19.87
C ARG A 122 1.47 1.79 20.97
N GLU A 123 0.55 0.83 21.00
CA GLU A 123 0.57 -0.31 21.91
C GLU A 123 1.81 -1.19 21.67
N ASP A 124 2.12 -1.53 20.42
CA ASP A 124 3.33 -2.28 20.06
C ASP A 124 4.61 -1.54 20.49
N PHE A 125 4.62 -0.21 20.40
CA PHE A 125 5.74 0.64 20.84
C PHE A 125 5.83 0.72 22.37
N GLU A 126 4.71 0.91 23.07
CA GLU A 126 4.66 0.96 24.54
C GLU A 126 5.04 -0.40 25.15
N ASP A 127 4.57 -1.52 24.58
CA ASP A 127 4.94 -2.88 25.01
C ASP A 127 6.43 -3.15 24.79
N SER A 128 7.02 -2.67 23.69
CA SER A 128 8.45 -2.80 23.45
C SER A 128 9.30 -2.06 24.50
N PHE A 129 8.82 -0.89 24.95
CA PHE A 129 9.50 -0.06 25.96
C PHE A 129 9.39 -0.66 27.37
N VAL A 130 8.23 -1.25 27.70
CA VAL A 130 7.99 -1.94 28.97
C VAL A 130 8.79 -3.25 29.05
N LEU A 131 8.96 -3.97 27.94
CA LEU A 131 9.79 -5.18 27.90
C LEU A 131 11.29 -4.86 28.05
N GLU A 132 11.78 -3.79 27.42
CA GLU A 132 13.18 -3.34 27.55
C GLU A 132 13.50 -2.85 28.97
N TRP A 133 12.58 -2.10 29.61
CA TRP A 133 12.76 -1.64 30.99
C TRP A 133 12.74 -2.79 32.00
N ASN A 134 11.87 -3.79 31.82
CA ASN A 134 11.83 -4.98 32.67
C ASN A 134 13.03 -5.92 32.47
N TYR A 135 13.66 -5.90 31.28
CA TYR A 135 14.90 -6.62 31.01
C TYR A 135 16.07 -5.95 31.76
N LEU A 136 16.21 -4.62 31.64
CA LEU A 136 17.27 -3.86 32.31
C LEU A 136 17.13 -3.84 33.85
N ALA A 137 15.90 -3.85 34.37
CA ALA A 137 15.64 -3.90 35.81
C ALA A 137 15.86 -5.29 36.46
N LYS A 138 16.09 -6.34 35.67
CA LYS A 138 16.45 -7.69 36.17
C LYS A 138 17.96 -7.94 36.22
N GLU A 139 18.77 -7.08 35.60
CA GLU A 139 20.24 -7.16 35.57
C GLU A 139 20.92 -6.23 36.60
N SER A 140 20.16 -5.59 37.50
CA SER A 140 20.64 -4.75 38.61
C SER A 140 20.29 -5.34 39.97
#